data_AF-Q8RTP2-F1
#
_entry.id   AF-Q8RTP2-F1
#
_cell.length_a   1.000
_cell.length_b   1.000
_cell.length_c   1.000
_cell.angle_alpha   90.00
_cell.angle_beta   90.00
_cell.angle_gamma   90.00
#
_symmetry.space_group_name_H-M   'P 1'
#
loop_
_entity.id
_entity.type
_entity.pdbx_description
1 polymer ?
#
loop_
_entity_poly.entity_id
_entity_poly.type
_entity_poly.pdbx_seq_one_letter_code
_entity_poly.pdbx_strand_id
1 'polypeptide(L)'
;GMAWEALNNIAAAKDRPLIIVVNDNERSYAPTIGGLAGHLATLRTSDGYEQVLAWGKEVLQQTPVVGRPLYGSLHGAKKGFKDFVAPQGMFEDLGLKYVGPVDGHDIAAVETALRRASRFTGPVLVHCITEKGRGYQPALDDEADHFHTVGVMDPLTCEPLAPAGKPSWTSVFGDEILAIGEERPDVVAVTAAMLHPVGLTGFAARFPDRVWDVAIAEQH
;
A
#
# COMPACT_ATOMS: atom_id res chain seq x y z
N GLY A 1 -0.04 15.41 -2.60
CA GLY A 1 -0.15 16.74 -1.95
C GLY A 1 -1.54 17.01 -1.37
N MET A 2 -2.53 17.24 -2.23
CA MET A 2 -3.90 17.64 -1.82
C MET A 2 -4.58 16.71 -0.79
N ALA A 3 -4.34 15.40 -0.86
CA ALA A 3 -4.89 14.45 0.11
C ALA A 3 -4.43 14.75 1.55
N TRP A 4 -3.18 15.17 1.73
CA TRP A 4 -2.63 15.53 3.04
C TRP A 4 -3.21 16.85 3.56
N GLU A 5 -3.38 17.84 2.67
CA GLU A 5 -4.04 19.09 3.01
C GLU A 5 -5.50 18.84 3.44
N ALA A 6 -6.22 17.99 2.70
CA ALA A 6 -7.56 17.57 3.05
C ALA A 6 -7.59 16.83 4.40
N LEU A 7 -6.67 15.90 4.65
CA LEU A 7 -6.57 15.18 5.94
C LEU A 7 -6.32 16.15 7.10
N ASN A 8 -5.44 17.12 6.93
CA ASN A 8 -5.17 18.14 7.93
C ASN A 8 -6.43 18.99 8.23
N ASN A 9 -7.15 19.41 7.18
CA ASN A 9 -8.40 20.17 7.33
C ASN A 9 -9.52 19.33 7.99
N ILE A 10 -9.62 18.05 7.64
CA ILE A 10 -10.58 17.11 8.23
C ILE A 10 -10.28 16.91 9.71
N ALA A 11 -9.01 16.71 10.06
CA ALA A 11 -8.58 16.50 11.44
C ALA A 11 -8.90 17.70 12.36
N ALA A 12 -8.89 18.92 11.81
CA ALA A 12 -9.33 20.11 12.53
C ALA A 12 -10.84 20.13 12.82
N ALA A 13 -11.66 19.45 12.01
CA ALA A 13 -13.12 19.39 12.14
C ALA A 13 -13.58 18.22 13.02
N LYS A 14 -13.27 18.27 14.33
CA LYS A 14 -13.44 17.15 15.29
C LYS A 14 -14.86 16.58 15.41
N ASP A 15 -15.89 17.40 15.18
CA ASP A 15 -17.30 17.02 15.34
C ASP A 15 -18.01 16.75 14.01
N ARG A 16 -17.26 16.61 12.91
CA ARG A 16 -17.80 16.29 11.61
C ARG A 16 -17.82 14.78 11.40
N PRO A 17 -19.00 14.13 11.31
CA PRO A 17 -19.09 12.71 11.01
C PRO A 17 -18.55 12.47 9.59
N LEU A 18 -17.43 11.77 9.50
CA LEU A 18 -16.79 11.39 8.25
C LEU A 18 -16.03 10.08 8.44
N ILE A 19 -16.24 9.14 7.53
CA ILE A 19 -15.46 7.90 7.48
C ILE A 19 -14.57 7.97 6.23
N ILE A 20 -13.27 7.85 6.43
CA ILE A 20 -12.26 7.76 5.37
C ILE A 20 -11.87 6.30 5.27
N VAL A 21 -12.00 5.69 4.10
CA VAL A 21 -11.55 4.31 3.88
C VAL A 21 -10.24 4.35 3.09
N VAL A 22 -9.15 3.91 3.71
CA VAL A 22 -7.87 3.68 3.04
C VAL A 22 -7.87 2.25 2.52
N ASN A 23 -7.90 2.12 1.19
CA ASN A 23 -7.67 0.86 0.52
C ASN A 23 -6.17 0.72 0.24
N ASP A 24 -5.45 0.02 1.11
CA ASP A 24 -4.02 -0.24 0.96
C ASP A 24 -3.80 -1.58 0.26
N ASN A 25 -3.38 -1.53 -1.00
CA ASN A 25 -2.97 -2.69 -1.79
C ASN A 25 -1.49 -2.61 -2.19
N GLU A 26 -0.73 -1.72 -1.55
CA GLU A 26 0.70 -1.49 -1.78
C GLU A 26 1.07 -1.03 -3.21
N ARG A 27 0.08 -0.69 -4.05
CA ARG A 27 0.29 -0.30 -5.45
C ARG A 27 -0.45 0.98 -5.82
N SER A 28 0.19 1.77 -6.66
CA SER A 28 -0.43 2.83 -7.46
C SER A 28 -0.58 2.29 -8.90
N TYR A 29 0.21 2.82 -9.85
CA TYR A 29 0.48 2.16 -11.13
C TYR A 29 1.55 1.08 -10.90
N ALA A 30 2.71 1.51 -10.39
CA ALA A 30 3.79 0.66 -9.87
C ALA A 30 3.66 0.47 -8.33
N PRO A 31 4.53 -0.32 -7.67
CA PRO A 31 4.58 -0.39 -6.21
C PRO A 31 4.64 1.02 -5.59
N THR A 32 3.80 1.28 -4.57
CA THR A 32 3.71 2.60 -3.96
C THR A 32 5.01 2.93 -3.23
N ILE A 33 5.58 4.09 -3.53
CA ILE A 33 6.83 4.59 -2.93
C ILE A 33 6.56 5.77 -1.98
N GLY A 34 7.53 6.09 -1.14
CA GLY A 34 7.49 7.23 -0.21
C GLY A 34 7.27 6.85 1.25
N GLY A 35 7.50 7.82 2.15
CA GLY A 35 7.50 7.59 3.60
C GLY A 35 6.17 7.08 4.16
N LEU A 36 5.04 7.50 3.57
CA LEU A 36 3.71 7.01 3.94
C LEU A 36 3.56 5.50 3.67
N ALA A 37 3.99 5.05 2.48
CA ALA A 37 3.92 3.64 2.12
C ALA A 37 4.76 2.78 3.07
N GLY A 38 5.96 3.26 3.46
CA GLY A 38 6.79 2.60 4.47
C GLY A 38 6.13 2.52 5.86
N HIS A 39 5.40 3.56 6.26
CA HIS A 39 4.68 3.58 7.54
C HIS A 39 3.48 2.62 7.53
N LEU A 40 2.70 2.61 6.44
CA LEU A 40 1.58 1.66 6.26
C LEU A 40 2.08 0.21 6.24
N ALA A 41 3.21 -0.06 5.57
CA ALA A 41 3.85 -1.38 5.59
C ALA A 41 4.24 -1.81 7.02
N THR A 42 4.68 -0.88 7.87
CA THR A 42 4.99 -1.18 9.27
C THR A 42 3.74 -1.59 10.06
N LEU A 43 2.62 -0.88 9.88
CA LEU A 43 1.33 -1.21 10.51
C LEU A 43 0.80 -2.59 10.07
N ARG A 44 1.05 -2.97 8.82
CA ARG A 44 0.71 -4.31 8.30
C ARG A 44 1.50 -5.42 9.00
N THR A 45 2.79 -5.21 9.24
CA THR A 45 3.66 -6.20 9.90
C THR A 45 3.38 -6.36 11.39
N SER A 46 2.95 -5.30 12.09
CA SER A 46 2.65 -5.38 13.53
C SER A 46 1.44 -6.27 13.83
N ASP A 47 0.42 -6.27 12.98
CA ASP A 47 -0.75 -7.16 13.14
C ASP A 47 -0.41 -8.63 12.84
N GLY A 48 0.42 -8.89 11.82
CA GLY A 48 0.94 -10.23 11.56
C GLY A 48 1.78 -10.78 12.72
N TYR A 49 2.56 -9.91 13.37
CA TYR A 49 3.34 -10.27 14.56
C TYR A 49 2.44 -10.60 15.76
N GLU A 50 1.39 -9.82 16.02
CA GLU A 50 0.38 -10.09 17.05
C GLU A 50 -0.36 -11.41 16.81
N GLN A 51 -0.71 -11.74 15.56
CA GLN A 51 -1.35 -13.02 15.21
C GLN A 51 -0.43 -14.22 15.44
N VAL A 52 0.86 -14.12 15.08
CA VAL A 52 1.86 -15.16 15.35
C VAL A 52 2.08 -15.36 16.85
N LEU A 53 2.09 -14.28 17.62
CA LEU A 53 2.18 -14.34 19.09
C LEU A 53 0.94 -14.94 19.73
N ALA A 54 -0.26 -14.60 19.23
CA ALA A 54 -1.52 -15.18 19.70
C ALA A 54 -1.55 -16.69 19.45
N TRP A 55 -1.18 -17.13 18.25
CA TRP A 55 -1.05 -18.54 17.90
C TRP A 55 -0.05 -19.26 18.81
N GLY A 56 1.15 -18.70 19.01
CA GLY A 56 2.17 -19.30 19.88
C GLY A 56 1.70 -19.44 21.33
N LYS A 57 0.90 -18.50 21.82
CA LYS A 57 0.32 -18.52 23.17
C LYS A 57 -0.76 -19.59 23.31
N GLU A 58 -1.55 -19.82 22.28
CA GLU A 58 -2.61 -20.82 22.23
C GLU A 58 -2.03 -22.25 22.15
N VAL A 59 -0.98 -22.45 21.33
CA VAL A 59 -0.21 -23.71 21.26
C VAL A 59 0.46 -24.03 22.60
N LEU A 60 1.02 -23.03 23.28
CA LEU A 60 1.60 -23.21 24.61
C LEU A 60 0.56 -23.60 25.67
N GLN A 61 -0.66 -23.07 25.58
CA GLN A 61 -1.74 -23.35 26.52
C GLN A 61 -2.38 -24.72 26.29
N GLN A 62 -2.36 -25.22 25.05
CA GLN A 62 -2.94 -26.52 24.70
C GLN A 62 -1.96 -27.69 24.79
N THR A 63 -0.68 -27.45 25.07
CA THR A 63 0.30 -28.52 25.29
C THR A 63 0.23 -29.01 26.74
N PRO A 64 -0.35 -30.19 27.03
CA PRO A 64 -0.28 -30.77 28.36
C PRO A 64 1.14 -31.35 28.49
N VAL A 65 1.85 -30.99 29.55
CA VAL A 65 3.16 -31.56 29.94
C VAL A 65 4.41 -30.92 29.29
N VAL A 66 4.57 -29.59 29.42
CA VAL A 66 5.93 -29.02 29.62
C VAL A 66 5.93 -28.30 30.97
N GLY A 67 6.30 -29.05 32.00
CA GLY A 67 6.20 -28.66 33.40
C GLY A 67 7.18 -27.56 33.82
N ARG A 68 6.70 -26.69 34.71
CA ARG A 68 7.37 -26.03 35.87
C ARG A 68 8.92 -26.01 35.91
N PRO A 69 9.62 -25.27 35.02
CA PRO A 69 10.42 -24.16 35.57
C PRO A 69 10.46 -22.89 34.68
N LEU A 70 9.44 -22.63 33.85
CA LEU A 70 9.42 -21.40 33.03
C LEU A 70 8.58 -20.24 33.62
N TYR A 71 8.26 -20.29 34.92
CA TYR A 71 7.47 -19.23 35.57
C TYR A 71 8.33 -18.12 36.22
N GLY A 72 9.66 -18.31 36.31
CA GLY A 72 10.57 -17.35 36.95
C GLY A 72 11.10 -16.23 36.06
N SER A 73 11.11 -16.39 34.74
CA SER A 73 11.85 -15.49 33.84
C SER A 73 10.98 -14.55 32.99
N LEU A 74 9.65 -14.56 33.18
CA LEU A 74 8.73 -13.76 32.36
C LEU A 74 8.28 -12.43 32.99
N HIS A 75 8.76 -12.09 34.19
CA HIS A 75 8.41 -10.81 34.81
C HIS A 75 9.27 -9.62 34.34
N GLY A 76 10.47 -9.87 33.80
CA GLY A 76 11.37 -8.82 33.30
C GLY A 76 11.08 -8.35 31.87
N ALA A 77 10.53 -9.21 31.02
CA ALA A 77 10.26 -8.90 29.60
C ALA A 77 8.99 -8.07 29.37
N LYS A 78 8.07 -7.99 30.35
CA LYS A 78 6.79 -7.28 30.18
C LYS A 78 6.93 -5.75 30.05
N LYS A 79 8.03 -5.16 30.53
CA LYS A 79 8.21 -3.70 30.51
C LYS A 79 8.72 -3.21 29.15
N GLY A 80 9.67 -3.90 28.53
CA GLY A 80 10.18 -3.56 27.19
C GLY A 80 9.28 -4.00 26.03
N PHE A 81 8.41 -4.99 26.25
CA PHE A 81 7.44 -5.43 25.24
C PHE A 81 6.22 -4.50 25.13
N LYS A 82 5.88 -3.78 26.23
CA LYS A 82 4.77 -2.83 26.23
C LYS A 82 5.08 -1.51 25.52
N ASP A 83 6.35 -1.12 25.44
CA ASP A 83 6.77 0.10 24.74
C ASP A 83 6.84 -0.10 23.21
N PHE A 84 6.62 -1.33 22.72
CA PHE A 84 6.47 -1.68 21.30
C PHE A 84 5.00 -1.96 20.92
N VAL A 85 4.05 -1.69 21.83
CA VAL A 85 2.62 -1.85 21.57
C VAL A 85 2.21 -0.73 20.63
N ALA A 86 2.14 -1.09 19.35
CA ALA A 86 1.69 -0.32 18.19
C ALA A 86 2.10 1.16 18.21
N PRO A 87 3.02 1.62 17.34
CA PRO A 87 3.25 3.06 17.19
C PRO A 87 1.87 3.70 17.03
N GLN A 88 1.51 4.63 17.94
CA GLN A 88 0.29 5.41 17.80
C GLN A 88 0.24 5.83 16.33
N GLY A 89 -0.82 5.42 15.64
CA GLY A 89 -0.83 5.49 14.19
C GLY A 89 -0.57 6.94 13.79
N MET A 90 0.21 7.20 12.74
CA MET A 90 0.47 8.56 12.26
C MET A 90 -0.83 9.37 12.05
N PHE A 91 -1.96 8.71 11.77
CA PHE A 91 -3.27 9.34 11.70
C PHE A 91 -3.85 9.73 13.07
N GLU A 92 -3.58 8.95 14.13
CA GLU A 92 -3.94 9.29 15.51
C GLU A 92 -3.16 10.50 16.01
N ASP A 93 -1.87 10.63 15.62
CA ASP A 93 -1.06 11.82 15.90
C ASP A 93 -1.63 13.09 15.22
N LEU A 94 -2.26 12.94 14.06
CA LEU A 94 -3.02 14.01 13.40
C LEU A 94 -4.35 14.30 14.10
N GLY A 95 -4.79 13.48 15.06
CA GLY A 95 -6.05 13.62 15.77
C GLY A 95 -7.24 12.91 15.11
N LEU A 96 -6.98 12.03 14.13
CA LEU A 96 -8.00 11.19 13.51
C LEU A 96 -8.14 9.89 14.28
N LYS A 97 -9.37 9.43 14.50
CA LYS A 97 -9.59 8.08 15.01
C LYS A 97 -9.18 7.07 13.95
N TYR A 98 -8.61 5.95 14.36
CA TYR A 98 -8.13 4.92 13.45
C TYR A 98 -8.80 3.57 13.78
N VAL A 99 -9.19 2.83 12.73
CA VAL A 99 -9.77 1.49 12.81
C VAL A 99 -9.08 0.61 11.76
N GLY A 100 -8.22 -0.30 12.21
CA GLY A 100 -7.54 -1.27 11.35
C GLY A 100 -6.11 -1.59 11.83
N PRO A 101 -5.27 -2.17 10.96
CA PRO A 101 -5.64 -2.66 9.63
C PRO A 101 -6.70 -3.78 9.69
N VAL A 102 -7.52 -3.89 8.66
CA VAL A 102 -8.55 -4.92 8.50
C VAL A 102 -8.27 -5.68 7.22
N ASP A 103 -8.45 -7.00 7.21
CA ASP A 103 -8.45 -7.76 5.95
C ASP A 103 -9.61 -7.26 5.08
N GLY A 104 -9.28 -6.55 4.00
CA GLY A 104 -10.25 -5.97 3.08
C GLY A 104 -10.96 -7.01 2.20
N HIS A 105 -10.53 -8.27 2.25
CA HIS A 105 -11.18 -9.39 1.57
C HIS A 105 -12.10 -10.21 2.48
N ASP A 106 -12.12 -9.93 3.78
CA ASP A 106 -13.13 -10.42 4.70
C ASP A 106 -14.27 -9.41 4.83
N ILE A 107 -15.37 -9.69 4.13
CA ILE A 107 -16.56 -8.83 4.12
C ILE A 107 -17.11 -8.60 5.54
N ALA A 108 -17.12 -9.63 6.39
CA ALA A 108 -17.64 -9.52 7.75
C ALA A 108 -16.74 -8.65 8.64
N ALA A 109 -15.42 -8.74 8.45
CA ALA A 109 -14.46 -7.88 9.15
C ALA A 109 -14.61 -6.41 8.71
N VAL A 110 -14.72 -6.15 7.41
CA VAL A 110 -14.94 -4.81 6.86
C VAL A 110 -16.28 -4.22 7.34
N GLU A 111 -17.37 -5.00 7.31
CA GLU A 111 -18.66 -4.56 7.84
C GLU A 111 -18.57 -4.20 9.32
N THR A 112 -17.89 -5.01 10.12
CA THR A 112 -17.71 -4.78 11.56
C THR A 112 -16.92 -3.48 11.79
N ALA A 113 -15.85 -3.27 11.02
CA ALA A 113 -15.03 -2.06 11.10
C ALA A 113 -15.83 -0.80 10.73
N LEU A 114 -16.60 -0.84 9.63
CA LEU A 114 -17.45 0.27 9.19
C LEU A 114 -18.58 0.57 10.19
N ARG A 115 -19.23 -0.46 10.75
CA ARG A 115 -20.25 -0.29 11.80
C ARG A 115 -19.66 0.25 13.10
N ARG A 116 -18.40 -0.04 13.41
CA ARG A 116 -17.69 0.55 14.55
C ARG A 116 -17.35 2.01 14.27
N ALA A 117 -16.84 2.31 13.07
CA ALA A 117 -16.49 3.67 12.65
C ALA A 117 -17.71 4.61 12.65
N SER A 118 -18.86 4.14 12.19
CA SER A 118 -20.10 4.94 12.12
C SER A 118 -20.70 5.34 13.47
N ARG A 119 -20.23 4.75 14.58
CA ARG A 119 -20.65 5.12 15.94
C ARG A 119 -19.91 6.33 16.50
N PHE A 120 -18.85 6.78 15.84
CA PHE A 120 -18.12 7.96 16.25
C PHE A 120 -18.75 9.25 15.69
N THR A 121 -18.66 10.33 16.46
CA THR A 121 -19.19 11.65 16.10
C THR A 121 -18.25 12.50 15.26
N GLY A 122 -16.98 12.08 15.15
CA GLY A 122 -15.93 12.80 14.46
C GLY A 122 -15.29 11.97 13.35
N PRO A 123 -14.28 12.51 12.63
CA PRO A 123 -13.61 11.82 11.55
C PRO A 123 -12.91 10.52 12.01
N VAL A 124 -13.09 9.46 11.24
CA VAL A 124 -12.49 8.14 11.48
C VAL A 124 -11.87 7.64 10.18
N LEU A 125 -10.65 7.14 10.27
CA LEU A 125 -9.98 6.43 9.21
C LEU A 125 -10.11 4.92 9.43
N VAL A 126 -10.64 4.22 8.43
CA VAL A 126 -10.70 2.76 8.36
C VAL A 126 -9.65 2.29 7.36
N HIS A 127 -8.70 1.47 7.82
CA HIS A 127 -7.61 0.99 6.98
C HIS A 127 -7.87 -0.47 6.59
N CYS A 128 -8.09 -0.69 5.29
CA CYS A 128 -8.34 -2.00 4.72
C CYS A 128 -7.13 -2.43 3.88
N ILE A 129 -6.59 -3.60 4.17
CA ILE A 129 -5.52 -4.23 3.37
C ILE A 129 -6.19 -5.04 2.26
N THR A 130 -5.86 -4.75 1.00
CA THR A 130 -6.37 -5.52 -0.15
C THR A 130 -5.23 -5.96 -1.07
N GLU A 131 -5.59 -6.55 -2.20
CA GLU A 131 -4.67 -7.13 -3.17
C GLU A 131 -5.16 -6.72 -4.56
N LYS A 132 -4.37 -5.91 -5.27
CA LYS A 132 -4.73 -5.40 -6.61
C LYS A 132 -4.76 -6.55 -7.61
N GLY A 133 -5.90 -6.75 -8.27
CA GLY A 133 -6.11 -7.85 -9.21
C GLY A 133 -6.68 -9.13 -8.60
N ARG A 134 -6.92 -9.18 -7.28
CA ARG A 134 -7.46 -10.38 -6.63
C ARG A 134 -8.77 -10.83 -7.27
N GLY A 135 -8.87 -12.13 -7.50
CA GLY A 135 -10.00 -12.76 -8.17
C GLY A 135 -9.83 -12.85 -9.69
N TYR A 136 -8.74 -12.32 -10.25
CA TYR A 136 -8.43 -12.44 -11.67
C TYR A 136 -6.94 -12.73 -11.88
N GLN A 137 -6.60 -14.02 -12.03
CA GLN A 137 -5.22 -14.50 -12.08
C GLN A 137 -4.32 -13.77 -13.09
N PRO A 138 -4.78 -13.46 -14.32
CA PRO A 138 -3.94 -12.74 -15.28
C PRO A 138 -3.50 -11.35 -14.79
N ALA A 139 -4.32 -10.67 -13.98
CA ALA A 139 -3.93 -9.40 -13.37
C ALA A 139 -2.95 -9.57 -12.20
N LEU A 140 -2.91 -10.73 -11.55
CA LEU A 140 -1.90 -11.03 -10.52
C LEU A 140 -0.56 -11.42 -11.15
N ASP A 141 -0.60 -12.09 -12.30
CA ASP A 141 0.59 -12.53 -13.04
C ASP A 141 1.30 -11.38 -13.77
N ASP A 142 0.59 -10.28 -14.07
CA ASP A 142 1.19 -9.03 -14.55
C ASP A 142 1.82 -8.23 -13.40
N GLU A 143 3.01 -8.64 -12.96
CA GLU A 143 3.73 -8.00 -11.85
C GLU A 143 4.02 -6.51 -12.07
N ALA A 144 4.12 -6.08 -13.34
CA ALA A 144 4.49 -4.73 -13.72
C ALA A 144 3.37 -3.73 -13.45
N ASP A 145 2.15 -4.02 -13.91
CA ASP A 145 1.03 -3.07 -13.88
C ASP A 145 -0.19 -3.59 -13.10
N HIS A 146 -0.27 -4.91 -12.88
CA HIS A 146 -1.44 -5.62 -12.38
C HIS A 146 -2.71 -5.26 -13.16
N PHE A 147 -2.59 -5.17 -14.48
CA PHE A 147 -3.67 -4.76 -15.38
C PHE A 147 -4.31 -3.42 -14.99
N HIS A 148 -3.51 -2.47 -14.47
CA HIS A 148 -3.99 -1.09 -14.27
C HIS A 148 -4.46 -0.48 -15.59
N THR A 149 -3.75 -0.77 -16.67
CA THR A 149 -4.08 -0.41 -18.04
C THR A 149 -4.14 -1.67 -18.89
N VAL A 150 -5.34 -1.99 -19.39
CA VAL A 150 -5.53 -3.12 -20.32
C VAL A 150 -5.94 -2.62 -21.68
N GLY A 151 -5.32 -3.17 -22.72
CA GLY A 151 -5.82 -3.04 -24.08
C GLY A 151 -7.12 -3.81 -24.27
N VAL A 152 -7.74 -3.68 -25.45
CA VAL A 152 -8.92 -4.48 -25.80
C VAL A 152 -8.49 -5.94 -25.98
N MET A 153 -8.90 -6.80 -25.07
CA MET A 153 -8.53 -8.22 -25.02
C MET A 153 -9.74 -9.10 -24.66
N ASP A 154 -9.64 -10.39 -24.97
CA ASP A 154 -10.59 -11.39 -24.50
C ASP A 154 -10.44 -11.57 -22.97
N PRO A 155 -11.50 -11.44 -22.17
CA PRO A 155 -11.40 -11.50 -20.71
C PRO A 155 -11.22 -12.93 -20.15
N LEU A 156 -11.30 -13.98 -20.98
CA LEU A 156 -11.05 -15.36 -20.59
C LEU A 156 -9.64 -15.80 -20.99
N THR A 157 -9.19 -15.43 -22.19
CA THR A 157 -7.86 -15.83 -22.70
C THR A 157 -6.78 -14.78 -22.48
N CYS A 158 -7.16 -13.53 -22.20
CA CYS A 158 -6.28 -12.35 -22.19
C CYS A 158 -5.57 -12.08 -23.52
N GLU A 159 -6.02 -12.72 -24.61
CA GLU A 159 -5.46 -12.48 -25.93
C GLU A 159 -5.99 -11.16 -26.51
N PRO A 160 -5.16 -10.38 -27.22
CA PRO A 160 -5.60 -9.16 -27.86
C PRO A 160 -6.63 -9.46 -28.95
N LEU A 161 -7.75 -8.72 -28.95
CA LEU A 161 -8.82 -8.91 -29.95
C LEU A 161 -8.50 -8.27 -31.31
N ALA A 162 -7.44 -7.47 -31.38
CA ALA A 162 -6.96 -6.85 -32.59
C ALA A 162 -5.43 -6.99 -32.68
N PRO A 163 -4.87 -7.14 -33.90
CA PRO A 163 -3.43 -7.14 -34.07
C PRO A 163 -2.82 -5.82 -33.60
N ALA A 164 -1.55 -5.87 -33.20
CA ALA A 164 -0.81 -4.71 -32.72
C ALA A 164 -0.94 -3.55 -33.72
N GLY A 165 -1.43 -2.41 -33.23
CA GLY A 165 -1.60 -1.19 -34.01
C GLY A 165 -0.26 -0.57 -34.41
N LYS A 166 -0.34 0.61 -35.04
CA LYS A 166 0.85 1.46 -35.24
C LYS A 166 1.50 1.81 -33.89
N PRO A 167 2.81 2.14 -33.86
CA PRO A 167 3.47 2.61 -32.65
C PRO A 167 2.65 3.69 -31.94
N SER A 168 2.55 3.61 -30.62
CA SER A 168 1.90 4.63 -29.84
C SER A 168 2.83 5.84 -29.69
N TRP A 169 2.26 7.01 -29.39
CA TRP A 169 3.09 8.18 -29.06
C TRP A 169 3.99 7.92 -27.85
N THR A 170 3.53 7.12 -26.89
CA THR A 170 4.32 6.69 -25.73
C THR A 170 5.51 5.83 -26.15
N SER A 171 5.34 4.88 -27.07
CA SER A 171 6.46 4.04 -27.52
C SER A 171 7.48 4.87 -28.28
N VAL A 172 7.03 5.76 -29.18
CA VAL A 172 7.91 6.69 -29.90
C VAL A 172 8.66 7.59 -28.93
N PHE A 173 7.99 8.17 -27.94
CA PHE A 173 8.64 8.97 -26.89
C PHE A 173 9.69 8.16 -26.12
N GLY A 174 9.37 6.92 -25.74
CA GLY A 174 10.27 6.05 -24.99
C GLY A 174 11.56 5.73 -25.75
N ASP A 175 11.45 5.48 -27.05
CA ASP A 175 12.61 5.23 -27.92
C ASP A 175 13.48 6.50 -28.05
N GLU A 176 12.85 7.66 -28.29
CA GLU A 176 13.56 8.94 -28.48
C GLU A 176 14.23 9.44 -27.20
N ILE A 177 13.56 9.37 -26.05
CA ILE A 177 14.15 9.83 -24.77
C ILE A 177 15.35 8.96 -24.38
N LEU A 178 15.33 7.67 -24.71
CA LEU A 178 16.45 6.76 -24.49
C LEU A 178 17.66 7.15 -25.33
N ALA A 179 17.47 7.39 -26.63
CA ALA A 179 18.52 7.87 -27.54
C ALA A 179 19.12 9.20 -27.08
N ILE A 180 18.26 10.17 -26.69
CA ILE A 180 18.71 11.44 -26.12
C ILE A 180 19.53 11.22 -24.85
N GLY A 181 19.12 10.28 -23.99
CA GLY A 181 19.83 9.94 -22.76
C GLY A 181 21.24 9.39 -22.96
N GLU A 182 21.49 8.69 -24.08
CA GLU A 182 22.81 8.17 -24.46
C GLU A 182 23.77 9.28 -24.89
N GLU A 183 23.27 10.30 -25.58
CA GLU A 183 24.09 11.41 -26.08
C GLU A 183 24.31 12.49 -25.01
N ARG A 184 23.35 12.67 -24.12
CA ARG A 184 23.32 13.80 -23.17
C ARG A 184 23.27 13.33 -21.73
N PRO A 185 24.37 13.45 -20.95
CA PRO A 185 24.41 13.03 -19.55
C PRO A 185 23.62 13.96 -18.61
N ASP A 186 23.25 15.16 -19.07
CA ASP A 186 22.55 16.19 -18.28
C ASP A 186 21.02 16.07 -18.33
N VAL A 187 20.47 15.19 -19.17
CA VAL A 187 19.03 14.95 -19.25
C VAL A 187 18.56 14.10 -18.07
N VAL A 188 17.42 14.46 -17.49
CA VAL A 188 16.82 13.73 -16.38
C VAL A 188 15.35 13.47 -16.69
N ALA A 189 14.81 12.34 -16.22
CA ALA A 189 13.40 12.04 -16.32
C ALA A 189 12.72 12.17 -14.96
N VAL A 190 11.56 12.84 -14.94
CA VAL A 190 10.73 12.96 -13.75
C VAL A 190 9.34 12.43 -14.09
N THR A 191 8.78 11.60 -13.23
CA THR A 191 7.44 11.03 -13.40
C THR A 191 6.68 11.07 -12.07
N ALA A 192 5.35 11.05 -12.14
CA ALA A 192 4.47 11.02 -10.98
C ALA A 192 3.74 9.67 -10.93
N ALA A 193 4.37 8.67 -10.30
CA ALA A 193 3.93 7.28 -10.21
C ALA A 193 3.70 6.56 -11.55
N MET A 194 4.04 7.15 -12.69
CA MET A 194 3.67 6.65 -14.02
C MET A 194 4.87 6.24 -14.87
N LEU A 195 5.92 5.64 -14.26
CA LEU A 195 7.14 5.26 -14.97
C LEU A 195 6.88 4.46 -16.26
N HIS A 196 6.08 3.40 -16.16
CA HIS A 196 5.75 2.54 -17.29
C HIS A 196 4.73 3.19 -18.27
N PRO A 197 3.57 3.71 -17.81
CA PRO A 197 2.58 4.31 -18.71
C PRO A 197 3.07 5.48 -19.57
N VAL A 198 4.10 6.22 -19.11
CA VAL A 198 4.68 7.35 -19.86
C VAL A 198 5.92 6.98 -20.67
N GLY A 199 6.27 5.70 -20.78
CA GLY A 199 7.34 5.24 -21.66
C GLY A 199 8.75 5.42 -21.11
N LEU A 200 8.92 5.62 -19.79
CA LEU A 200 10.23 5.83 -19.17
C LEU A 200 10.91 4.53 -18.70
N THR A 201 10.28 3.36 -18.87
CA THR A 201 10.83 2.07 -18.44
C THR A 201 12.23 1.81 -18.98
N GLY A 202 12.44 2.01 -20.29
CA GLY A 202 13.74 1.80 -20.92
C GLY A 202 14.80 2.77 -20.40
N PHE A 203 14.42 4.05 -20.24
CA PHE A 203 15.30 5.08 -19.72
C PHE A 203 15.72 4.78 -18.27
N ALA A 204 14.79 4.37 -17.41
CA ALA A 204 15.09 4.00 -16.03
C ALA A 204 15.98 2.75 -15.91
N ALA A 205 15.78 1.76 -16.77
CA ALA A 205 16.64 0.58 -16.79
C ALA A 205 18.07 0.93 -17.23
N ARG A 206 18.22 1.85 -18.18
CA ARG A 206 19.53 2.24 -18.73
C ARG A 206 20.28 3.26 -17.89
N PHE A 207 19.54 4.19 -17.27
CA PHE A 207 20.04 5.35 -16.52
C PHE A 207 19.31 5.48 -15.16
N PRO A 208 19.45 4.51 -14.25
CA PRO A 208 18.69 4.47 -12.99
C PRO A 208 18.92 5.70 -12.11
N ASP A 209 20.13 6.28 -12.13
CA ASP A 209 20.46 7.48 -11.35
C ASP A 209 19.94 8.79 -11.95
N ARG A 210 19.20 8.71 -13.07
CA ARG A 210 18.67 9.87 -13.83
C ARG A 210 17.15 9.86 -13.94
N VAL A 211 16.48 9.11 -13.08
CA VAL A 211 15.01 9.04 -13.03
C VAL A 211 14.54 9.29 -11.61
N TRP A 212 13.59 10.21 -11.47
CA TRP A 212 12.92 10.52 -10.21
C TRP A 212 11.43 10.27 -10.35
N ASP A 213 10.89 9.46 -9.46
CA ASP A 213 9.45 9.26 -9.32
C ASP A 213 8.98 10.01 -8.07
N VAL A 214 8.13 11.03 -8.25
CA VAL A 214 7.56 11.83 -7.17
C VAL A 214 6.31 11.19 -6.54
N ALA A 215 5.99 9.95 -6.92
CA ALA A 215 4.73 9.28 -6.62
C ALA A 215 3.52 10.12 -7.10
N ILE A 216 2.36 10.00 -6.44
CA ILE A 216 1.15 10.76 -6.80
C ILE A 216 1.23 12.19 -6.22
N ALA A 217 2.17 12.98 -6.74
CA ALA A 217 2.44 14.34 -6.32
C ALA A 217 2.94 15.23 -7.46
N GLU A 218 2.14 15.42 -8.50
CA GLU A 218 2.49 16.17 -9.73
C GLU A 218 2.91 17.63 -9.47
N GLN A 219 2.49 18.22 -8.35
CA GLN A 219 2.81 19.60 -7.97
C GLN A 219 4.19 19.74 -7.27
N HIS A 220 4.78 18.63 -6.82
CA HIS A 220 6.04 18.60 -6.08
C HIS A 220 7.24 18.82 -7.01
#